data_AF-A0A183NNU0-F1
#
_entry.id   AF-A0A183NNU0-F1
#
_cell.length_a   1.000
_cell.length_b   1.000
_cell.length_c   1.000
_cell.angle_alpha   90.00
_cell.angle_beta   90.00
_cell.angle_gamma   90.00
#
_symmetry.space_group_name_H-M   'P 1'
#
loop_
_entity.id
_entity.type
_entity.pdbx_description
1 polymer ?
#
loop_
_entity_poly.entity_id
_entity_poly.type
_entity_poly.pdbx_seq_one_letter_code
_entity_poly.pdbx_strand_id
1 'polypeptide(L)'
;MNIKHHSFFHIKLNLMLFNYYYNFFQFWIVFYICTYLPHFYDGCQSIANIKITEYSNEQFINQSNFNTIHSSWPINPINSQLSINLSDILLQNLHLSIDDINGPLYFSDVEQSEPFIIRRRLNDDHSKFPWYELTSMIPVNRETICDIKRYPERISISQLCCSTNTRTAATTITNIEANLHSKNMYTFNDPCCMFLDITISSKGTYFLRIDINDLNDNAPKFQELIFGKSLINKHDNYGRFVINIIENTPNGRWIPLPKATDLDEGLNAYVQYSIKLPNNEPVWNDYFKLIDNVQNSNIDKMSIPTKVYLNTDTNEFSALATDYNGPGLLILKTLDREEISSFSFILVATDMGQPFPRSSSLNIWLRVSSSYATNYLFAFYYFF
;
A
#
# COMPACT_ATOMS: atom_id res chain seq x y z
N MET A 1 -76.91 -21.80 31.47
CA MET A 1 -75.65 -22.53 31.74
C MET A 1 -75.02 -22.92 30.40
N ASN A 2 -74.16 -22.09 29.79
CA ASN A 2 -73.15 -22.48 28.77
C ASN A 2 -72.48 -21.28 28.06
N ILE A 3 -72.02 -20.26 28.81
CA ILE A 3 -71.25 -19.16 28.18
C ILE A 3 -69.91 -18.87 28.89
N LYS A 4 -69.65 -19.43 30.08
CA LYS A 4 -68.39 -19.17 30.82
C LYS A 4 -67.22 -20.12 30.51
N HIS A 5 -67.43 -21.23 29.79
CA HIS A 5 -66.35 -22.22 29.56
C HIS A 5 -65.50 -21.99 28.30
N HIS A 6 -66.01 -21.29 27.28
CA HIS A 6 -65.24 -21.08 26.04
C HIS A 6 -64.15 -20.00 26.15
N SER A 7 -64.34 -18.99 27.02
CA SER A 7 -63.35 -17.90 27.16
C SER A 7 -62.08 -18.33 27.89
N PHE A 8 -62.16 -19.30 28.81
CA PHE A 8 -61.01 -19.71 29.62
C PHE A 8 -60.05 -20.65 28.86
N PHE A 9 -60.58 -21.41 27.89
CA PHE A 9 -59.79 -22.34 27.08
C PHE A 9 -58.95 -21.60 26.01
N HIS A 10 -59.50 -20.55 25.39
CA HIS A 10 -58.78 -19.72 24.44
C HIS A 10 -57.62 -18.93 25.08
N ILE A 11 -57.77 -18.47 26.32
CA ILE A 11 -56.70 -17.73 27.03
C ILE A 11 -55.54 -18.66 27.40
N LYS A 12 -55.83 -19.89 27.86
CA LYS A 12 -54.78 -20.88 28.19
C LYS A 12 -54.00 -21.36 26.96
N LEU A 13 -54.68 -21.56 25.82
CA LEU A 13 -54.03 -21.99 24.58
C LEU A 13 -53.12 -20.87 24.01
N ASN A 14 -53.59 -19.62 24.05
CA ASN A 14 -52.78 -18.46 23.64
C ASN A 14 -51.57 -18.23 24.55
N LEU A 15 -51.68 -18.43 25.87
CA LEU A 15 -50.53 -18.35 26.78
C LEU A 15 -49.50 -19.45 26.54
N MET A 16 -49.92 -20.69 26.26
CA MET A 16 -48.99 -21.78 25.94
C MET A 16 -48.29 -21.57 24.60
N LEU A 17 -49.01 -21.09 23.57
CA LEU A 17 -48.41 -20.74 22.28
C LEU A 17 -47.45 -19.57 22.41
N PHE A 18 -47.78 -18.53 23.18
CA PHE A 18 -46.90 -17.40 23.42
C PHE A 18 -45.62 -17.81 24.16
N ASN A 19 -45.72 -18.71 25.15
CA ASN A 19 -44.56 -19.24 25.86
C ASN A 19 -43.70 -20.16 24.97
N TYR A 20 -44.32 -20.94 24.08
CA TYR A 20 -43.59 -21.77 23.11
C TYR A 20 -42.83 -20.91 22.09
N TYR A 21 -43.48 -19.90 21.52
CA TYR A 21 -42.83 -18.95 20.60
C TYR A 21 -41.76 -18.11 21.31
N TYR A 22 -41.97 -17.69 22.55
CA TYR A 22 -40.97 -16.95 23.33
C TYR A 22 -39.72 -17.79 23.63
N ASN A 23 -39.89 -19.05 24.03
CA ASN A 23 -38.76 -19.96 24.25
C ASN A 23 -38.05 -20.32 22.95
N PHE A 24 -38.78 -20.50 21.84
CA PHE A 24 -38.17 -20.73 20.52
C PHE A 24 -37.39 -19.50 20.03
N PHE A 25 -37.90 -18.30 20.27
CA PHE A 25 -37.23 -17.04 19.94
C PHE A 25 -36.00 -16.80 20.82
N GLN A 26 -36.05 -17.15 22.11
CA GLN A 26 -34.88 -17.12 23.00
C GLN A 26 -33.82 -18.14 22.57
N PHE A 27 -34.22 -19.36 22.19
CA PHE A 27 -33.28 -20.36 21.67
C PHE A 27 -32.67 -19.93 20.33
N TRP A 28 -33.45 -19.32 19.45
CA TRP A 28 -32.96 -18.73 18.20
C TRP A 28 -32.03 -17.55 18.45
N ILE A 29 -32.34 -16.66 19.39
CA ILE A 29 -31.45 -15.57 19.79
C ILE A 29 -30.14 -16.11 20.37
N VAL A 30 -30.17 -17.14 21.22
CA VAL A 30 -28.96 -17.76 21.78
C VAL A 30 -28.16 -18.49 20.69
N PHE A 31 -28.79 -19.19 19.76
CA PHE A 31 -28.10 -19.84 18.64
C PHE A 31 -27.54 -18.83 17.65
N TYR A 32 -28.26 -17.75 17.36
CA TYR A 32 -27.82 -16.67 16.48
C TYR A 32 -26.73 -15.82 17.14
N ILE A 33 -26.80 -15.59 18.46
CA ILE A 33 -25.73 -14.96 19.24
C ILE A 33 -24.50 -15.89 19.33
N CYS A 34 -24.64 -17.19 19.56
CA CYS A 34 -23.49 -18.11 19.60
C CYS A 34 -22.88 -18.43 18.22
N THR A 35 -23.59 -18.21 17.12
CA THR A 35 -23.06 -18.40 15.76
C THR A 35 -22.62 -17.09 15.08
N TYR A 36 -23.05 -15.92 15.60
CA TYR A 36 -22.70 -14.60 15.04
C TYR A 36 -22.07 -13.59 16.02
N LEU A 37 -21.84 -13.92 17.31
CA LEU A 37 -20.85 -13.21 18.14
C LEU A 37 -19.46 -13.84 17.96
N PRO A 38 -18.41 -13.03 17.94
CA PRO A 38 -17.49 -13.06 16.82
C PRO A 38 -16.25 -13.88 17.16
N HIS A 39 -15.96 -14.90 16.37
CA HIS A 39 -14.58 -15.35 16.15
C HIS A 39 -13.70 -14.26 15.47
N PHE A 40 -14.24 -13.07 15.20
CA PHE A 40 -13.50 -11.93 14.65
C PHE A 40 -12.64 -11.17 15.67
N TYR A 41 -12.69 -11.50 16.97
CA TYR A 41 -11.83 -10.86 17.97
C TYR A 41 -10.41 -11.47 18.08
N ASP A 42 -10.19 -12.70 17.61
CA ASP A 42 -8.93 -13.42 17.81
C ASP A 42 -7.96 -13.38 16.62
N GLY A 43 -8.37 -12.88 15.45
CA GLY A 43 -7.57 -12.97 14.22
C GLY A 43 -6.24 -12.19 14.22
N CYS A 44 -6.05 -11.28 15.17
CA CYS A 44 -4.82 -10.48 15.31
C CYS A 44 -4.08 -10.77 16.63
N GLN A 45 -4.41 -11.86 17.32
CA GLN A 45 -3.77 -12.20 18.59
C GLN A 45 -2.38 -12.76 18.35
N SER A 46 -1.40 -12.27 19.12
CA SER A 46 -0.05 -12.84 19.15
C SER A 46 0.44 -12.93 20.59
N ILE A 47 1.33 -13.89 20.85
CA ILE A 47 1.94 -14.09 22.18
C ILE A 47 3.11 -13.13 22.42
N ALA A 48 3.68 -12.58 21.34
CA ALA A 48 4.68 -11.53 21.40
C ALA A 48 4.62 -10.69 20.12
N ASN A 49 5.21 -9.49 20.21
CA ASN A 49 5.44 -8.63 19.07
C ASN A 49 6.94 -8.36 18.93
N ILE A 50 7.49 -8.66 17.77
CA ILE A 50 8.90 -8.51 17.42
C ILE A 50 8.99 -7.42 16.35
N LYS A 51 9.82 -6.41 16.60
CA LYS A 51 10.08 -5.35 15.63
C LYS A 51 11.41 -5.61 14.93
N ILE A 52 11.40 -5.57 13.60
CA ILE A 52 12.57 -5.79 12.76
C ILE A 52 12.65 -4.65 11.76
N THR A 53 13.77 -3.94 11.71
CA THR A 53 14.03 -3.00 10.63
C THR A 53 14.53 -3.76 9.41
N GLU A 54 14.02 -3.41 8.24
CA GLU A 54 14.48 -4.02 7.00
C GLU A 54 15.94 -3.68 6.69
N TYR A 55 16.49 -4.39 5.71
CA TYR A 55 17.84 -4.24 5.25
C TYR A 55 17.92 -3.30 4.04
N SER A 56 18.80 -2.31 4.10
CA SER A 56 19.16 -1.45 2.97
C SER A 56 20.68 -1.45 2.72
N ASN A 57 21.09 -1.53 1.44
CA ASN A 57 22.50 -1.51 1.04
C ASN A 57 23.24 -0.21 1.44
N GLU A 58 22.53 0.90 1.60
CA GLU A 58 23.15 2.20 1.88
C GLU A 58 23.54 2.40 3.36
N GLN A 59 22.86 1.73 4.29
CA GLN A 59 23.22 1.74 5.71
C GLN A 59 24.62 1.17 5.97
N PHE A 60 25.09 0.29 5.09
CA PHE A 60 26.39 -0.35 5.20
C PHE A 60 27.56 0.59 4.88
N ILE A 61 27.31 1.63 4.10
CA ILE A 61 28.34 2.56 3.63
C ILE A 61 28.57 3.68 4.67
N ASN A 62 27.57 4.02 5.49
CA ASN A 62 27.61 5.14 6.45
C ASN A 62 27.25 4.72 7.89
N GLN A 63 28.05 3.84 8.50
CA GLN A 63 27.89 3.43 9.92
C GLN A 63 28.07 4.58 10.94
N SER A 64 28.49 5.78 10.53
CA SER A 64 28.78 6.90 11.44
C SER A 64 27.59 7.81 11.79
N ASN A 65 26.41 7.64 11.19
CA ASN A 65 25.30 8.62 11.31
C ASN A 65 24.01 8.10 11.96
N PHE A 66 23.96 6.86 12.44
CA PHE A 66 22.76 6.34 13.10
C PHE A 66 23.06 5.95 14.54
N ASN A 67 22.34 6.57 15.47
CA ASN A 67 22.43 6.30 16.90
C ASN A 67 22.14 4.81 17.14
N THR A 68 23.21 4.08 17.43
CA THR A 68 23.21 2.70 17.86
C THR A 68 22.37 2.54 19.12
N ILE A 69 21.26 1.82 19.00
CA ILE A 69 20.56 1.30 20.17
C ILE A 69 21.46 0.24 20.79
N HIS A 70 21.79 0.44 22.06
CA HIS A 70 22.63 -0.44 22.87
C HIS A 70 22.10 -1.89 22.85
N SER A 71 22.77 -2.76 22.08
CA SER A 71 22.87 -4.19 22.37
C SER A 71 24.33 -4.59 22.28
N SER A 72 24.88 -5.07 23.39
CA SER A 72 26.29 -5.48 23.53
C SER A 72 26.56 -6.81 22.82
N TRP A 73 26.67 -6.79 21.50
CA TRP A 73 27.21 -7.88 20.68
C TRP A 73 27.97 -7.29 19.49
N PRO A 74 29.13 -7.84 19.08
CA PRO A 74 29.90 -7.31 17.97
C PRO A 74 29.17 -7.57 16.64
N ILE A 75 28.82 -6.50 15.94
CA ILE A 75 28.18 -6.49 14.62
C ILE A 75 29.26 -6.85 13.58
N ASN A 76 29.14 -8.02 12.94
CA ASN A 76 30.08 -8.51 11.92
C ASN A 76 29.44 -8.42 10.51
N PRO A 77 30.17 -8.00 9.46
CA PRO A 77 29.57 -7.31 8.31
C PRO A 77 29.31 -8.20 7.06
N ILE A 78 28.79 -9.41 7.21
CA ILE A 78 28.50 -10.28 6.03
C ILE A 78 27.07 -10.80 5.94
N ASN A 79 26.26 -10.66 7.00
CA ASN A 79 24.83 -10.95 6.95
C ASN A 79 24.10 -9.86 7.73
N SER A 80 22.98 -9.36 7.23
CA SER A 80 21.96 -8.69 8.05
C SER A 80 21.32 -9.72 8.98
N GLN A 81 22.12 -10.27 9.90
CA GLN A 81 21.83 -11.54 10.54
C GLN A 81 20.88 -11.31 11.71
N LEU A 82 19.60 -11.19 11.37
CA LEU A 82 18.52 -11.35 12.32
C LEU A 82 18.80 -12.58 13.19
N SER A 83 18.99 -12.37 14.48
CA SER A 83 19.22 -13.41 15.47
C SER A 83 18.44 -13.05 16.70
N ILE A 84 17.35 -13.77 16.92
CA ILE A 84 16.43 -13.56 18.03
C ILE A 84 16.38 -14.84 18.84
N ASN A 85 16.56 -14.73 20.15
CA ASN A 85 16.35 -15.85 21.05
C ASN A 85 14.85 -16.12 21.21
N LEU A 86 14.35 -17.00 20.34
CA LEU A 86 12.95 -17.40 20.31
C LEU A 86 12.59 -18.20 21.56
N SER A 87 13.52 -18.99 22.11
CA SER A 87 13.26 -19.72 23.37
C SER A 87 12.95 -18.77 24.52
N ASP A 88 13.72 -17.69 24.69
CA ASP A 88 13.45 -16.72 25.76
C ASP A 88 12.07 -16.08 25.63
N ILE A 89 11.68 -15.71 24.40
CA ILE A 89 10.35 -15.15 24.11
C ILE A 89 9.24 -16.14 24.51
N LEU A 90 9.38 -17.41 24.17
CA LEU A 90 8.37 -18.43 24.46
C LEU A 90 8.31 -18.77 25.95
N LEU A 91 9.45 -18.93 26.63
CA LEU A 91 9.48 -19.16 28.09
C LEU A 91 8.76 -18.05 28.85
N GLN A 92 9.02 -16.80 28.48
CA GLN A 92 8.47 -15.63 29.15
C GLN A 92 6.97 -15.46 28.90
N ASN A 93 6.51 -15.56 27.65
CA ASN A 93 5.13 -15.24 27.29
C ASN A 93 4.15 -16.41 27.49
N LEU A 94 4.64 -17.66 27.52
CA LEU A 94 3.80 -18.85 27.67
C LEU A 94 3.99 -19.58 29.00
N HIS A 95 4.84 -19.06 29.91
CA HIS A 95 5.17 -19.69 31.19
C HIS A 95 5.60 -21.16 31.06
N LEU A 96 6.43 -21.44 30.06
CA LEU A 96 6.91 -22.79 29.74
C LEU A 96 8.08 -23.21 30.63
N SER A 97 8.25 -24.52 30.76
CA SER A 97 9.45 -25.10 31.37
C SER A 97 10.56 -25.29 30.33
N ILE A 98 11.81 -25.48 30.77
CA ILE A 98 12.92 -25.85 29.87
C ILE A 98 12.62 -27.15 29.11
N ASP A 99 11.94 -28.10 29.74
CA ASP A 99 11.61 -29.38 29.11
C ASP A 99 10.62 -29.24 27.95
N ASP A 100 9.73 -28.26 28.01
CA ASP A 100 8.82 -27.93 26.91
C ASP A 100 9.58 -27.44 25.66
N ILE A 101 10.70 -26.74 25.85
CA ILE A 101 11.53 -26.19 24.78
C ILE A 101 12.60 -27.17 24.31
N ASN A 102 12.88 -28.24 25.06
CA ASN A 102 13.79 -29.29 24.60
C ASN A 102 13.23 -30.10 23.41
N GLY A 103 11.90 -30.08 23.22
CA GLY A 103 11.20 -30.74 22.12
C GLY A 103 11.30 -30.00 20.78
N PRO A 104 10.77 -30.60 19.69
CA PRO A 104 10.72 -29.96 18.38
C PRO A 104 9.87 -28.69 18.38
N LEU A 105 10.39 -27.66 17.71
CA LEU A 105 9.74 -26.38 17.46
C LEU A 105 9.85 -26.07 15.97
N TYR A 106 8.72 -25.77 15.33
CA TYR A 106 8.64 -25.56 13.88
C TYR A 106 7.52 -24.59 13.52
N PHE A 107 7.60 -24.02 12.30
CA PHE A 107 6.48 -23.27 11.73
C PHE A 107 5.42 -24.23 11.22
N SER A 108 4.15 -23.92 11.50
CA SER A 108 3.01 -24.68 10.98
C SER A 108 2.85 -24.47 9.47
N ASP A 109 3.13 -23.26 8.98
CA ASP A 109 3.15 -22.92 7.56
C ASP A 109 4.53 -22.38 7.16
N VAL A 110 5.25 -23.19 6.40
CA VAL A 110 6.62 -22.86 5.95
C VAL A 110 6.59 -21.73 4.91
N GLU A 111 5.61 -21.71 4.02
CA GLU A 111 5.53 -20.71 2.94
C GLU A 111 5.13 -19.34 3.50
N GLN A 112 4.14 -19.31 4.39
CA GLN A 112 3.72 -18.07 5.06
C GLN A 112 4.77 -17.57 6.06
N SER A 113 5.70 -18.41 6.50
CA SER A 113 6.80 -18.01 7.38
C SER A 113 8.04 -17.49 6.66
N GLU A 114 8.12 -17.59 5.32
CA GLU A 114 9.27 -17.07 4.58
C GLU A 114 9.44 -15.54 4.76
N PRO A 115 10.68 -15.02 4.91
CA PRO A 115 11.97 -15.71 4.80
C PRO A 115 12.52 -16.25 6.13
N PHE A 116 11.70 -16.25 7.19
CA PHE A 116 12.13 -16.62 8.53
C PHE A 116 12.31 -18.13 8.68
N ILE A 117 13.29 -18.51 9.48
CA ILE A 117 13.59 -19.90 9.83
C ILE A 117 13.91 -20.02 11.32
N ILE A 118 13.60 -21.18 11.86
CA ILE A 118 13.93 -21.57 13.22
C ILE A 118 15.20 -22.43 13.16
N ARG A 119 16.25 -22.03 13.87
CA ARG A 119 17.48 -22.81 14.03
C ARG A 119 17.61 -23.28 15.47
N ARG A 120 17.80 -24.59 15.66
CA ARG A 120 18.18 -25.12 16.98
C ARG A 120 19.67 -24.91 17.18
N ARG A 121 20.04 -24.16 18.20
CA ARG A 121 21.42 -23.92 18.63
C ARG A 121 21.78 -24.90 19.73
N LEU A 122 22.86 -25.64 19.52
CA LEU A 122 23.37 -26.66 20.44
C LEU A 122 24.73 -26.19 20.94
N ASN A 123 24.83 -25.85 22.23
CA ASN A 123 26.07 -25.43 22.90
C ASN A 123 26.81 -24.26 22.21
N ASP A 124 26.26 -23.05 22.28
CA ASP A 124 27.06 -21.85 22.02
C ASP A 124 27.91 -21.53 23.26
N ASP A 125 29.07 -20.89 23.07
CA ASP A 125 30.00 -20.49 24.15
C ASP A 125 29.31 -19.65 25.27
N HIS A 126 28.12 -19.11 24.99
CA HIS A 126 27.33 -18.27 25.88
C HIS A 126 26.10 -18.95 26.50
N SER A 127 25.70 -20.15 26.07
CA SER A 127 24.49 -20.82 26.60
C SER A 127 24.75 -22.28 27.01
N LYS A 128 24.47 -22.59 28.29
CA LYS A 128 24.61 -23.95 28.87
C LYS A 128 23.53 -24.94 28.40
N PHE A 129 22.50 -24.46 27.69
CA PHE A 129 21.33 -25.23 27.29
C PHE A 129 20.98 -24.97 25.82
N PRO A 130 20.41 -25.98 25.11
CA PRO A 130 19.96 -25.80 23.74
C PRO A 130 18.82 -24.77 23.67
N TRP A 131 18.84 -23.96 22.64
CA TRP A 131 17.84 -22.91 22.43
C TRP A 131 17.47 -22.79 20.95
N TYR A 132 16.35 -22.15 20.66
CA TYR A 132 15.88 -21.88 19.32
C TYR A 132 16.13 -20.42 18.96
N GLU A 133 16.82 -20.23 17.84
CA GLU A 133 17.07 -18.95 17.21
C GLU A 133 16.06 -18.74 16.09
N LEU A 134 15.37 -17.60 16.11
CA LEU A 134 14.66 -17.08 14.96
C LEU A 134 15.62 -16.22 14.13
N THR A 135 15.75 -16.56 12.86
CA THR A 135 16.67 -15.92 11.92
C THR A 135 16.06 -15.91 10.51
N SER A 136 16.73 -15.31 9.55
CA SER A 136 16.25 -15.21 8.16
C SER A 136 17.24 -15.83 7.19
N MET A 137 16.74 -16.43 6.11
CA MET A 137 17.56 -17.01 5.05
C MET A 137 18.14 -15.95 4.09
N ILE A 138 17.42 -14.85 3.92
CA ILE A 138 17.80 -13.70 3.10
C ILE A 138 17.68 -12.42 3.94
N PRO A 139 18.30 -11.31 3.52
CA PRO A 139 18.04 -10.02 4.15
C PRO A 139 16.55 -9.72 4.19
N VAL A 140 16.06 -9.28 5.35
CA VAL A 140 14.66 -8.89 5.54
C VAL A 140 14.43 -7.64 4.70
N ASN A 141 13.51 -7.70 3.75
CA ASN A 141 13.10 -6.56 2.93
C ASN A 141 11.57 -6.45 3.01
N ARG A 142 11.08 -5.27 3.35
CA ARG A 142 9.67 -5.02 3.62
C ARG A 142 8.85 -5.21 2.35
N GLU A 143 9.32 -4.71 1.22
CA GLU A 143 8.58 -4.74 -0.05
C GLU A 143 8.35 -6.18 -0.50
N THR A 144 9.31 -7.07 -0.25
CA THR A 144 9.20 -8.50 -0.56
C THR A 144 8.29 -9.23 0.42
N ILE A 145 8.40 -8.95 1.72
CA ILE A 145 7.58 -9.58 2.76
C ILE A 145 6.11 -9.17 2.63
N CYS A 146 5.88 -7.91 2.25
CA CYS A 146 4.57 -7.31 2.08
C CYS A 146 4.09 -7.23 0.62
N ASP A 147 4.68 -8.01 -0.29
CA ASP A 147 4.23 -8.08 -1.69
C ASP A 147 2.94 -8.92 -1.81
N ILE A 148 1.82 -8.26 -2.11
CA ILE A 148 0.53 -8.91 -2.35
C ILE A 148 0.54 -9.91 -3.51
N LYS A 149 1.43 -9.72 -4.50
CA LYS A 149 1.56 -10.66 -5.62
C LYS A 149 2.24 -11.95 -5.19
N ARG A 150 3.07 -11.88 -4.14
CA ARG A 150 3.81 -13.02 -3.60
C ARG A 150 3.05 -13.74 -2.49
N TYR A 151 2.51 -12.99 -1.53
CA TYR A 151 1.85 -13.55 -0.33
C TYR A 151 0.45 -12.95 -0.09
N PRO A 152 -0.55 -13.19 -0.97
CA PRO A 152 -1.86 -12.53 -0.89
C PRO A 152 -2.60 -12.77 0.45
N GLU A 153 -2.48 -13.97 1.03
CA GLU A 153 -3.10 -14.32 2.30
C GLU A 153 -2.47 -13.56 3.48
N ARG A 154 -1.13 -13.56 3.56
CA ARG A 154 -0.36 -12.75 4.52
C ARG A 154 -0.76 -11.29 4.47
N ILE A 155 -0.84 -10.71 3.27
CA ILE A 155 -1.16 -9.28 3.12
C ILE A 155 -2.59 -8.99 3.56
N SER A 156 -3.52 -9.90 3.30
CA SER A 156 -4.91 -9.75 3.75
C SER A 156 -5.01 -9.68 5.28
N ILE A 157 -4.24 -10.51 5.99
CA ILE A 157 -4.13 -10.46 7.46
C ILE A 157 -3.41 -9.18 7.90
N SER A 158 -2.31 -8.83 7.24
CA SER A 158 -1.53 -7.62 7.53
C SER A 158 -2.40 -6.37 7.49
N GLN A 159 -3.18 -6.19 6.43
CA GLN A 159 -4.10 -5.05 6.29
C GLN A 159 -5.15 -4.98 7.39
N LEU A 160 -5.62 -6.13 7.90
CA LEU A 160 -6.60 -6.20 8.98
C LEU A 160 -5.99 -5.90 10.36
N CYS A 161 -4.74 -6.28 10.58
CA CYS A 161 -4.11 -6.34 11.91
C CYS A 161 -2.99 -5.31 12.16
N CYS A 162 -2.40 -4.76 11.10
CA CYS A 162 -1.25 -3.86 11.19
C CYS A 162 -1.62 -2.38 11.04
N SER A 163 -2.72 -2.04 10.34
CA SER A 163 -3.11 -0.65 10.09
C SER A 163 -3.53 0.07 11.38
N THR A 164 -2.73 1.06 11.78
CA THR A 164 -2.95 1.87 12.98
C THR A 164 -3.84 3.08 12.67
N ASN A 165 -5.12 2.87 12.30
CA ASN A 165 -6.16 3.89 12.46
C ASN A 165 -7.59 3.30 12.54
N THR A 166 -8.20 3.46 13.72
CA THR A 166 -9.65 3.40 14.04
C THR A 166 -10.39 2.05 14.10
N ARG A 167 -10.21 1.29 15.20
CA ARG A 167 -11.34 0.59 15.86
C ARG A 167 -12.01 1.47 16.92
N THR A 168 -12.20 2.75 16.62
CA THR A 168 -13.07 3.67 17.34
C THR A 168 -14.12 4.24 16.40
N ALA A 169 -14.96 3.36 15.85
CA ALA A 169 -16.37 3.65 15.63
C ALA A 169 -17.09 2.33 15.42
N ALA A 170 -18.04 2.03 16.30
CA ALA A 170 -19.26 1.35 15.89
C ALA A 170 -19.90 2.21 14.79
N THR A 171 -19.42 2.06 13.55
CA THR A 171 -20.15 2.47 12.37
C THR A 171 -21.03 1.28 12.01
N THR A 172 -22.32 1.51 12.16
CA THR A 172 -23.42 0.65 11.71
C THR A 172 -23.06 -0.12 10.45
N ILE A 173 -23.12 -1.45 10.58
CA ILE A 173 -23.04 -2.44 9.51
C ILE A 173 -24.23 -2.20 8.57
N THR A 174 -24.08 -1.29 7.60
CA THR A 174 -24.96 -1.23 6.43
C THR A 174 -24.24 -0.89 5.13
N ASN A 175 -22.95 -0.52 5.15
CA ASN A 175 -22.26 -0.03 3.95
C ASN A 175 -20.96 -0.80 3.62
N ILE A 176 -20.91 -2.11 3.91
CA ILE A 176 -19.75 -2.95 3.54
C ILE A 176 -19.82 -3.36 2.06
N GLU A 177 -21.02 -3.47 1.48
CA GLU A 177 -21.17 -3.91 0.08
C GLU A 177 -20.84 -2.82 -0.96
N ALA A 178 -20.89 -1.54 -0.59
CA ALA A 178 -20.59 -0.42 -1.50
C ALA A 178 -19.10 -0.01 -1.52
N ASN A 179 -18.31 -0.38 -0.50
CA ASN A 179 -16.89 -0.02 -0.40
C ASN A 179 -15.93 -1.12 -0.87
N LEU A 180 -16.43 -2.33 -1.15
CA LEU A 180 -15.60 -3.41 -1.67
C LEU A 180 -15.25 -3.22 -3.16
N HIS A 181 -16.07 -2.47 -3.91
CA HIS A 181 -15.87 -2.23 -5.34
C HIS A 181 -15.04 -0.99 -5.68
N SER A 182 -14.78 -0.10 -4.71
CA SER A 182 -14.01 1.13 -4.95
C SER A 182 -12.60 1.12 -4.35
N LYS A 183 -12.16 -0.02 -3.78
CA LYS A 183 -10.82 -0.22 -3.21
C LYS A 183 -9.88 -0.96 -4.18
N ASN A 184 -9.99 -0.69 -5.48
CA ASN A 184 -9.06 -1.20 -6.49
C ASN A 184 -7.86 -0.25 -6.66
N MET A 185 -7.04 -0.18 -5.61
CA MET A 185 -5.60 0.07 -5.64
C MET A 185 -5.14 -0.04 -4.19
N TYR A 186 -4.73 -1.25 -3.78
CA TYR A 186 -4.03 -1.46 -2.52
C TYR A 186 -2.81 -0.53 -2.50
N THR A 187 -2.78 0.42 -1.58
CA THR A 187 -1.62 1.29 -1.39
C THR A 187 -0.53 0.46 -0.73
N PHE A 188 0.58 0.24 -1.42
CA PHE A 188 1.79 -0.43 -0.90
C PHE A 188 2.42 0.28 0.31
N ASN A 189 1.88 1.46 0.66
CA ASN A 189 2.43 2.40 1.62
C ASN A 189 1.85 2.23 3.04
N ASP A 190 1.17 1.10 3.32
CA ASP A 190 0.60 0.77 4.64
C ASP A 190 1.62 0.06 5.55
N PRO A 191 1.42 0.08 6.89
CA PRO A 191 2.21 -0.68 7.85
C PRO A 191 2.35 -2.15 7.51
N CYS A 192 3.59 -2.63 7.41
CA CYS A 192 3.89 -4.03 7.13
C CYS A 192 4.07 -4.82 8.44
N CYS A 193 3.17 -5.78 8.69
CA CYS A 193 3.41 -6.81 9.71
C CYS A 193 2.92 -8.19 9.27
N MET A 194 3.47 -9.24 9.85
CA MET A 194 3.07 -10.62 9.55
C MET A 194 3.02 -11.46 10.83
N PHE A 195 2.31 -12.59 10.75
CA PHE A 195 2.14 -13.51 11.87
C PHE A 195 2.84 -14.83 11.55
N LEU A 196 3.80 -15.22 12.39
CA LEU A 196 4.48 -16.52 12.30
C LEU A 196 3.79 -17.52 13.21
N ASP A 197 3.43 -18.68 12.67
CA ASP A 197 2.69 -19.73 13.36
C ASP A 197 3.62 -20.79 13.94
N ILE A 198 3.97 -20.65 15.21
CA ILE A 198 4.96 -21.51 15.86
C ILE A 198 4.27 -22.64 16.61
N THR A 199 4.60 -23.87 16.25
CA THR A 199 4.14 -25.05 16.96
C THR A 199 5.20 -25.62 17.88
N ILE A 200 4.84 -25.72 19.15
CA ILE A 200 5.60 -26.40 20.20
C ILE A 200 4.96 -27.76 20.41
N SER A 201 5.70 -28.84 20.16
CA SER A 201 5.18 -30.21 20.18
C SER A 201 4.43 -30.57 21.48
N SER A 202 4.85 -30.04 22.64
CA SER A 202 4.23 -30.33 23.94
C SER A 202 3.03 -29.44 24.31
N LYS A 203 2.72 -28.39 23.53
CA LYS A 203 1.72 -27.36 23.92
C LYS A 203 0.69 -27.06 22.84
N GLY A 204 1.14 -26.84 21.59
CA GLY A 204 0.30 -26.42 20.49
C GLY A 204 0.90 -25.28 19.67
N THR A 205 0.06 -24.66 18.84
CA THR A 205 0.42 -23.57 17.92
C THR A 205 0.12 -22.21 18.52
N TYR A 206 1.05 -21.27 18.35
CA TYR A 206 0.96 -19.89 18.81
C TYR A 206 1.44 -18.94 17.72
N PHE A 207 0.93 -17.71 17.71
CA PHE A 207 1.32 -16.71 16.72
C PHE A 207 2.30 -15.69 17.30
N LEU A 208 3.41 -15.43 16.60
CA LEU A 208 4.24 -14.25 16.82
C LEU A 208 3.89 -13.18 15.80
N ARG A 209 3.70 -11.94 16.26
CA ARG A 209 3.60 -10.79 15.36
C ARG A 209 5.00 -10.27 15.07
N ILE A 210 5.31 -10.09 13.79
CA ILE A 210 6.54 -9.48 13.30
C ILE A 210 6.16 -8.17 12.62
N ASP A 211 6.48 -7.04 13.25
CA ASP A 211 6.39 -5.71 12.63
C ASP A 211 7.68 -5.43 11.85
N ILE A 212 7.56 -5.11 10.56
CA ILE A 212 8.69 -4.73 9.72
C ILE A 212 8.74 -3.21 9.62
N ASN A 213 9.78 -2.63 10.19
CA ASN A 213 10.07 -1.20 10.14
C ASN A 213 10.71 -0.86 8.78
N ASP A 214 10.00 -0.01 8.04
CA ASP A 214 10.38 0.53 6.74
C ASP A 214 11.61 1.45 6.80
N LEU A 215 12.41 1.44 5.73
CA LEU A 215 13.50 2.38 5.46
C LEU A 215 13.25 3.08 4.13
N ASN A 216 13.68 4.35 4.01
CA ASN A 216 13.65 5.04 2.72
C ASN A 216 14.77 4.50 1.81
N ASP A 217 14.55 3.38 1.14
CA ASP A 217 15.51 2.74 0.25
C ASP A 217 15.03 2.60 -1.20
N ASN A 218 13.77 2.92 -1.47
CA ASN A 218 13.25 3.09 -2.82
C ASN A 218 13.08 4.57 -3.17
N ALA A 219 13.32 4.89 -4.43
CA ALA A 219 13.00 6.21 -4.96
C ALA A 219 11.66 6.12 -5.71
N PRO A 220 10.90 7.24 -5.81
CA PRO A 220 9.64 7.24 -6.53
C PRO A 220 9.86 6.81 -7.98
N LYS A 221 9.01 5.94 -8.51
CA LYS A 221 9.09 5.47 -9.91
C LYS A 221 7.89 5.96 -10.69
N PHE A 222 8.14 6.66 -11.78
CA PHE A 222 7.08 7.03 -12.72
C PHE A 222 6.42 5.78 -13.30
N GLN A 223 5.09 5.78 -13.35
CA GLN A 223 4.31 4.64 -13.85
C GLN A 223 4.64 4.41 -15.32
N GLU A 224 5.15 3.22 -15.66
CA GLU A 224 5.52 2.88 -17.05
C GLU A 224 4.39 3.10 -18.04
N LEU A 225 3.15 2.89 -17.59
CA LEU A 225 1.94 3.18 -18.32
C LEU A 225 1.19 4.32 -17.65
N ILE A 226 0.87 5.35 -18.42
CA ILE A 226 -0.09 6.36 -18.03
C ILE A 226 -1.31 6.18 -18.91
N PHE A 227 -2.46 5.93 -18.29
CA PHE A 227 -3.72 5.75 -19.02
C PHE A 227 -3.65 4.62 -20.07
N GLY A 228 -2.89 3.57 -19.76
CA GLY A 228 -2.65 2.44 -20.65
C GLY A 228 -1.57 2.65 -21.71
N LYS A 229 -0.81 3.75 -21.68
CA LYS A 229 0.21 4.11 -22.69
C LYS A 229 1.60 4.26 -22.11
N SER A 230 2.60 3.74 -22.82
CA SER A 230 3.99 3.73 -22.33
C SER A 230 4.58 5.14 -22.24
N LEU A 231 5.26 5.41 -21.13
CA LEU A 231 6.12 6.57 -20.93
C LEU A 231 7.31 6.63 -21.89
N ILE A 232 7.76 5.46 -22.36
CA ILE A 232 8.92 5.34 -23.23
C ILE A 232 8.46 5.49 -24.68
N ASN A 233 8.85 6.58 -25.31
CA ASN A 233 8.74 6.71 -26.75
C ASN A 233 9.85 5.87 -27.42
N LYS A 234 9.54 4.63 -27.81
CA LYS A 234 10.49 3.73 -28.50
C LYS A 234 11.01 4.29 -29.84
N HIS A 235 10.36 5.33 -30.37
CA HIS A 235 10.75 5.99 -31.63
C HIS A 235 11.59 7.26 -31.41
N ASP A 236 11.74 7.75 -30.18
CA ASP A 236 12.60 8.90 -29.87
C ASP A 236 13.90 8.42 -29.22
N ASN A 237 15.02 8.56 -29.93
CA ASN A 237 16.35 8.17 -29.45
C ASN A 237 16.81 8.92 -28.18
N TYR A 238 16.06 9.94 -27.76
CA TYR A 238 16.36 10.81 -26.62
C TYR A 238 15.61 10.42 -25.33
N GLY A 239 14.75 9.39 -25.35
CA GLY A 239 14.04 8.91 -24.16
C GLY A 239 13.09 9.93 -23.52
N ARG A 240 12.53 10.85 -24.32
CA ARG A 240 11.61 11.89 -23.85
C ARG A 240 10.16 11.40 -23.93
N PHE A 241 9.36 11.81 -22.94
CA PHE A 241 7.92 11.67 -22.98
C PHE A 241 7.30 12.87 -23.70
N VAL A 242 6.58 12.64 -24.80
CA VAL A 242 6.01 13.73 -25.60
C VAL A 242 4.52 13.88 -25.27
N ILE A 243 4.10 15.10 -24.98
CA ILE A 243 2.69 15.46 -24.82
C ILE A 243 2.34 16.44 -25.93
N ASN A 244 1.41 16.10 -26.80
CA ASN A 244 0.91 17.01 -27.82
C ASN A 244 -0.40 17.65 -27.34
N ILE A 245 -0.45 18.97 -27.40
CA ILE A 245 -1.60 19.79 -27.03
C ILE A 245 -2.00 20.67 -28.21
N ILE A 246 -3.30 20.80 -28.45
CA ILE A 246 -3.81 21.63 -29.54
C ILE A 246 -3.67 23.11 -29.16
N GLU A 247 -3.21 23.93 -30.09
CA GLU A 247 -3.24 25.40 -29.96
C GLU A 247 -4.66 25.94 -29.68
N ASN A 248 -4.75 27.19 -29.26
CA ASN A 248 -6.00 27.84 -28.83
C ASN A 248 -6.69 27.15 -27.65
N THR A 249 -5.97 26.28 -26.92
CA THR A 249 -6.48 25.73 -25.65
C THR A 249 -6.63 26.88 -24.65
N PRO A 250 -7.84 27.12 -24.11
CA PRO A 250 -8.11 28.27 -23.26
C PRO A 250 -7.38 28.14 -21.91
N ASN A 251 -7.08 29.29 -21.32
CA ASN A 251 -6.57 29.35 -19.95
C ASN A 251 -7.59 28.82 -18.93
N GLY A 252 -7.10 28.42 -17.76
CA GLY A 252 -7.89 27.81 -16.69
C GLY A 252 -8.10 26.30 -16.86
N ARG A 253 -7.78 25.71 -18.01
CA ARG A 253 -7.71 24.25 -18.18
C ARG A 253 -6.39 23.70 -17.65
N TRP A 254 -6.34 22.39 -17.43
CA TRP A 254 -5.12 21.73 -16.97
C TRP A 254 -4.76 20.49 -17.80
N ILE A 255 -3.50 20.09 -17.76
CA ILE A 255 -2.94 18.95 -18.48
C ILE A 255 -2.49 17.90 -17.45
N PRO A 256 -2.95 16.64 -17.52
CA PRO A 256 -2.43 15.58 -16.67
C PRO A 256 -0.98 15.27 -16.98
N LEU A 257 -0.14 15.23 -15.95
CA LEU A 257 1.26 14.85 -16.03
C LEU A 257 1.48 13.46 -15.46
N PRO A 258 2.52 12.72 -15.88
CA PRO A 258 2.94 11.45 -15.31
C PRO A 258 2.97 11.39 -13.78
N LYS A 259 2.27 10.40 -13.19
CA LYS A 259 2.37 10.09 -11.76
C LYS A 259 3.52 9.11 -11.49
N ALA A 260 4.23 9.32 -10.39
CA ALA A 260 5.13 8.38 -9.76
C ALA A 260 4.52 7.74 -8.50
N THR A 261 4.97 6.54 -8.20
CA THR A 261 4.65 5.78 -6.99
C THR A 261 5.94 5.29 -6.36
N ASP A 262 5.98 5.32 -5.04
CA ASP A 262 7.05 4.71 -4.26
C ASP A 262 6.55 3.40 -3.62
N LEU A 263 7.46 2.47 -3.34
CA LEU A 263 7.15 1.18 -2.71
C LEU A 263 7.31 1.21 -1.18
N ASP A 264 7.97 2.24 -0.64
CA ASP A 264 8.21 2.39 0.80
C ASP A 264 6.89 2.69 1.56
N GLU A 265 6.98 2.93 2.87
CA GLU A 265 5.85 3.22 3.74
C GLU A 265 5.69 4.71 4.07
N GLY A 266 4.44 5.18 4.22
CA GLY A 266 4.17 6.48 4.82
C GLY A 266 4.89 7.65 4.14
N LEU A 267 5.72 8.38 4.89
CA LEU A 267 6.49 9.54 4.37
C LEU A 267 7.62 9.13 3.42
N ASN A 268 8.22 7.96 3.62
CA ASN A 268 9.20 7.39 2.69
C ASN A 268 8.56 7.14 1.32
N ALA A 269 7.24 6.96 1.31
CA ALA A 269 6.48 6.77 0.09
C ALA A 269 5.75 8.02 -0.43
N TYR A 270 5.81 9.12 0.32
CA TYR A 270 4.98 10.30 0.05
C TYR A 270 5.64 11.17 -1.02
N VAL A 271 5.12 11.10 -2.24
CA VAL A 271 5.70 11.78 -3.42
C VAL A 271 5.22 13.23 -3.53
N GLN A 272 6.18 14.14 -3.73
CA GLN A 272 5.98 15.50 -4.20
C GLN A 272 6.63 15.71 -5.57
N TYR A 273 6.06 16.62 -6.35
CA TYR A 273 6.52 16.97 -7.69
C TYR A 273 7.12 18.37 -7.73
N SER A 274 8.14 18.52 -8.57
CA SER A 274 8.70 19.81 -8.94
C SER A 274 9.08 19.84 -10.42
N ILE A 275 9.22 21.04 -10.98
CA ILE A 275 9.63 21.26 -12.37
C ILE A 275 11.03 21.85 -12.37
N LYS A 276 11.96 21.21 -13.08
CA LYS A 276 13.26 21.79 -13.45
C LYS A 276 13.23 22.19 -14.92
N LEU A 277 13.64 23.43 -15.20
CA LEU A 277 13.71 23.98 -16.55
C LEU A 277 15.17 23.91 -17.03
N PRO A 278 15.53 23.06 -18.01
CA PRO A 278 16.92 22.88 -18.45
C PRO A 278 17.59 24.17 -18.93
N ASN A 279 16.79 25.08 -19.53
CA ASN A 279 17.26 26.31 -20.15
C ASN A 279 16.77 27.59 -19.43
N ASN A 280 16.24 27.48 -18.20
CA ASN A 280 15.63 28.60 -17.47
C ASN A 280 14.67 29.45 -18.33
N GLU A 281 13.73 28.79 -19.03
CA GLU A 281 12.71 29.43 -19.87
C GLU A 281 12.01 30.58 -19.11
N PRO A 282 12.29 31.87 -19.45
CA PRO A 282 11.69 33.01 -18.73
C PRO A 282 10.17 33.05 -18.90
N VAL A 283 9.65 32.30 -19.87
CA VAL A 283 8.26 32.31 -20.30
C VAL A 283 7.42 31.23 -19.61
N TRP A 284 8.02 30.23 -18.94
CA TRP A 284 7.28 29.13 -18.33
C TRP A 284 6.16 29.61 -17.38
N ASN A 285 6.48 30.57 -16.52
CA ASN A 285 5.57 31.09 -15.51
C ASN A 285 4.38 31.88 -16.09
N ASP A 286 4.49 32.34 -17.35
CA ASP A 286 3.38 33.01 -18.04
C ASP A 286 2.35 32.01 -18.55
N TYR A 287 2.77 30.77 -18.83
CA TYR A 287 1.92 29.74 -19.44
C TYR A 287 1.46 28.67 -18.46
N PHE A 288 2.29 28.28 -17.49
CA PHE A 288 2.03 27.09 -16.69
C PHE A 288 2.28 27.27 -15.20
N LYS A 289 1.45 26.60 -14.40
CA LYS A 289 1.68 26.37 -12.98
C LYS A 289 1.55 24.87 -12.68
N LEU A 290 2.53 24.31 -11.97
CA LEU A 290 2.44 22.93 -11.50
C LEU A 290 1.34 22.79 -10.44
N ILE A 291 0.55 21.75 -10.59
CA ILE A 291 -0.39 21.23 -9.61
C ILE A 291 0.19 19.92 -9.12
N ASP A 292 0.57 19.84 -7.85
CA ASP A 292 1.24 18.67 -7.27
C ASP A 292 0.32 17.43 -7.24
N ASN A 293 -0.94 17.65 -6.83
CA ASN A 293 -1.98 16.63 -6.80
C ASN A 293 -3.32 17.24 -7.24
N VAL A 294 -3.83 16.79 -8.38
CA VAL A 294 -5.04 17.35 -9.00
C VAL A 294 -6.28 17.16 -8.12
N GLN A 295 -6.49 15.98 -7.54
CA GLN A 295 -7.64 15.70 -6.65
C GLN A 295 -7.68 16.60 -5.42
N ASN A 296 -6.51 16.90 -4.84
CA ASN A 296 -6.39 17.69 -3.61
C ASN A 296 -6.18 19.19 -3.89
N SER A 297 -6.26 19.62 -5.13
CA SER A 297 -6.04 21.01 -5.52
C SER A 297 -7.33 21.85 -5.41
N ASN A 298 -7.17 23.18 -5.35
CA ASN A 298 -8.29 24.13 -5.39
C ASN A 298 -8.92 24.31 -6.78
N ILE A 299 -8.71 23.34 -7.69
CA ILE A 299 -9.32 23.37 -9.02
C ILE A 299 -10.78 22.95 -8.87
N ASP A 300 -11.68 23.63 -9.58
CA ASP A 300 -13.10 23.25 -9.61
C ASP A 300 -13.22 21.76 -9.95
N LYS A 301 -14.01 21.01 -9.18
CA LYS A 301 -14.30 19.58 -9.44
C LYS A 301 -14.95 19.38 -10.82
N MET A 302 -15.57 20.43 -11.37
CA MET A 302 -16.14 20.47 -12.70
C MET A 302 -15.17 21.01 -13.78
N SER A 303 -13.90 21.24 -13.42
CA SER A 303 -12.87 21.68 -14.36
C SER A 303 -12.68 20.67 -15.50
N ILE A 304 -12.57 21.19 -16.71
CA ILE A 304 -12.43 20.37 -17.92
C ILE A 304 -10.94 20.10 -18.14
N PRO A 305 -10.48 18.84 -18.02
CA PRO A 305 -9.13 18.48 -18.40
C PRO A 305 -8.89 18.75 -19.89
N THR A 306 -7.66 19.12 -20.22
CA THR A 306 -7.26 19.29 -21.61
C THR A 306 -7.13 17.93 -22.28
N LYS A 307 -7.58 17.84 -23.53
CA LYS A 307 -7.31 16.69 -24.39
C LYS A 307 -5.88 16.77 -24.89
N VAL A 308 -5.12 15.70 -24.68
CA VAL A 308 -3.72 15.59 -25.10
C VAL A 308 -3.48 14.30 -25.86
N TYR A 309 -2.42 14.26 -26.66
CA TYR A 309 -1.97 13.06 -27.35
C TYR A 309 -0.57 12.70 -26.87
N LEU A 310 -0.38 11.46 -26.42
CA LEU A 310 0.85 11.03 -25.79
C LEU A 310 1.76 10.33 -26.81
N ASN A 311 3.04 10.71 -26.84
CA ASN A 311 4.03 10.19 -27.77
C ASN A 311 3.57 10.29 -29.25
N THR A 312 3.56 9.16 -29.96
CA THR A 312 3.08 9.06 -31.36
C THR A 312 1.66 8.52 -31.44
N ASP A 313 0.93 8.45 -30.32
CA ASP A 313 -0.42 7.92 -30.30
C ASP A 313 -1.42 8.93 -30.89
N THR A 314 -2.44 8.41 -31.56
CA THR A 314 -3.53 9.18 -32.15
C THR A 314 -4.75 9.25 -31.24
N ASN A 315 -4.78 8.46 -30.17
CA ASN A 315 -5.89 8.47 -29.22
C ASN A 315 -5.80 9.70 -28.30
N GLU A 316 -6.90 10.44 -28.24
CA GLU A 316 -7.07 11.53 -27.29
C GLU A 316 -7.07 11.00 -25.85
N PHE A 317 -6.28 11.66 -25.01
CA PHE A 317 -6.22 11.39 -23.60
C PHE A 317 -6.75 12.58 -22.77
N SER A 318 -7.56 12.29 -21.76
CA SER A 318 -8.02 13.28 -20.79
C SER A 318 -8.41 12.58 -19.48
N ALA A 319 -8.11 13.21 -18.33
CA ALA A 319 -8.36 12.64 -17.01
C ALA A 319 -9.31 13.55 -16.22
N LEU A 320 -10.41 13.02 -15.69
CA LEU A 320 -11.25 13.82 -14.78
C LEU A 320 -10.50 14.09 -13.48
N ALA A 321 -10.69 15.28 -12.91
CA ALA A 321 -10.04 15.66 -11.66
C ALA A 321 -10.44 14.74 -10.50
N THR A 322 -11.63 14.13 -10.54
CA THR A 322 -12.09 13.14 -9.55
C THR A 322 -11.36 11.81 -9.64
N ASP A 323 -10.82 11.46 -10.81
CA ASP A 323 -10.30 10.12 -11.09
C ASP A 323 -8.77 10.11 -11.15
N TYR A 324 -8.13 11.27 -11.00
CA TYR A 324 -6.70 11.44 -11.17
C TYR A 324 -6.02 12.15 -10.00
N ASN A 325 -5.26 11.38 -9.22
CA ASN A 325 -4.56 11.84 -8.00
C ASN A 325 -3.07 12.14 -8.20
N GLY A 326 -2.64 12.34 -9.44
CA GLY A 326 -1.27 12.70 -9.80
C GLY A 326 -1.09 14.19 -10.10
N PRO A 327 0.09 14.57 -10.62
CA PRO A 327 0.41 15.95 -10.91
C PRO A 327 -0.24 16.44 -12.22
N GLY A 328 -0.39 17.75 -12.37
CA GLY A 328 -0.87 18.38 -13.59
C GLY A 328 -0.26 19.75 -13.85
N LEU A 329 -0.46 20.29 -15.06
CA LEU A 329 -0.11 21.66 -15.41
C LEU A 329 -1.36 22.49 -15.62
N LEU A 330 -1.56 23.54 -14.82
CA LEU A 330 -2.58 24.55 -15.06
C LEU A 330 -2.11 25.49 -16.18
N ILE A 331 -2.95 25.72 -17.18
CA ILE A 331 -2.71 26.65 -18.28
C ILE A 331 -3.14 28.06 -17.85
N LEU A 332 -2.19 29.00 -17.81
CA LEU A 332 -2.38 30.38 -17.39
C LEU A 332 -2.65 31.33 -18.57
N LYS A 333 -2.04 31.02 -19.72
CA LYS A 333 -2.17 31.77 -20.98
C LYS A 333 -2.52 30.81 -22.12
N THR A 334 -3.41 31.25 -23.02
CA THR A 334 -3.77 30.49 -24.22
C THR A 334 -2.53 30.13 -25.03
N LEU A 335 -2.45 28.88 -25.48
CA LEU A 335 -1.32 28.39 -26.25
C LEU A 335 -1.47 28.78 -27.73
N ASP A 336 -0.46 29.43 -28.27
CA ASP A 336 -0.36 29.78 -29.69
C ASP A 336 0.93 29.17 -30.25
N ARG A 337 0.79 28.32 -31.28
CA ARG A 337 1.92 27.60 -31.87
C ARG A 337 2.88 28.54 -32.58
N GLU A 338 2.37 29.61 -33.19
CA GLU A 338 3.18 30.61 -33.89
C GLU A 338 3.98 31.48 -32.92
N GLU A 339 3.51 31.63 -31.67
CA GLU A 339 4.25 32.28 -30.58
C GLU A 339 5.28 31.33 -29.97
N ILE A 340 4.84 30.14 -29.52
CA ILE A 340 5.70 29.12 -28.90
C ILE A 340 5.24 27.72 -29.31
N SER A 341 6.07 27.02 -30.07
CA SER A 341 5.73 25.70 -30.60
C SER A 341 5.96 24.55 -29.62
N SER A 342 6.75 24.74 -28.56
CA SER A 342 7.00 23.69 -27.57
C SER A 342 7.65 24.17 -26.28
N PHE A 343 7.46 23.40 -25.21
CA PHE A 343 8.12 23.55 -23.92
C PHE A 343 8.87 22.27 -23.55
N SER A 344 10.08 22.39 -23.02
CA SER A 344 10.87 21.27 -22.52
C SER A 344 11.16 21.46 -21.04
N PHE A 345 10.82 20.46 -20.24
CA PHE A 345 11.01 20.50 -18.80
C PHE A 345 11.25 19.11 -18.22
N ILE A 346 11.80 19.07 -17.01
CA ILE A 346 12.02 17.85 -16.26
C ILE A 346 11.03 17.83 -15.10
N LEU A 347 10.14 16.86 -15.10
CA LEU A 347 9.28 16.56 -13.96
C LEU A 347 10.08 15.71 -12.98
N VAL A 348 10.27 16.22 -11.76
CA VAL A 348 10.99 15.53 -10.69
C VAL A 348 9.97 15.06 -9.67
N ALA A 349 9.99 13.77 -9.34
CA ALA A 349 9.24 13.18 -8.25
C ALA A 349 10.20 12.91 -7.09
N THR A 350 9.88 13.39 -5.90
CA THR A 350 10.72 13.33 -4.69
C THR A 350 9.89 12.82 -3.53
N ASP A 351 10.34 11.78 -2.84
CA ASP A 351 9.68 11.34 -1.61
C ASP A 351 9.99 12.29 -0.43
N MET A 352 9.29 12.09 0.70
CA MET A 352 9.56 12.78 1.97
C MET A 352 10.30 11.90 2.96
N GLY A 353 11.02 10.88 2.48
CA GLY A 353 11.57 9.87 3.33
C GLY A 353 12.81 10.30 4.11
N GLN A 354 13.10 9.54 5.16
CA GLN A 354 14.26 9.74 6.03
C GLN A 354 15.24 8.56 5.90
N PRO A 355 16.56 8.77 6.03
CA PRO A 355 17.27 10.01 6.44
C PRO A 355 17.33 11.11 5.38
N PHE A 356 17.25 10.74 4.11
CA PHE A 356 17.38 11.64 2.97
C PHE A 356 16.26 11.32 2.00
N PRO A 357 15.63 12.34 1.38
CA PRO A 357 14.64 12.10 0.36
C PRO A 357 15.31 11.55 -0.89
N ARG A 358 14.64 10.64 -1.60
CA ARG A 358 15.08 10.14 -2.91
C ARG A 358 14.21 10.72 -3.99
N SER A 359 14.65 10.58 -5.24
CA SER A 359 13.96 11.19 -6.37
C SER A 359 14.19 10.45 -7.67
N SER A 360 13.22 10.57 -8.57
CA SER A 360 13.37 10.25 -9.98
C SER A 360 12.98 11.45 -10.84
N SER A 361 13.31 11.38 -12.13
CA SER A 361 13.07 12.49 -13.06
C SER A 361 12.62 11.97 -14.40
N LEU A 362 11.73 12.72 -15.04
CA LEU A 362 11.18 12.41 -16.35
C LEU A 362 11.27 13.64 -17.26
N ASN A 363 11.92 13.47 -18.41
CA ASN A 363 12.03 14.52 -19.43
C ASN A 363 10.75 14.58 -20.24
N ILE A 364 10.07 15.74 -20.19
CA ILE A 364 8.80 15.96 -20.88
C ILE A 364 8.99 17.03 -21.96
N TRP A 365 8.53 16.69 -23.17
CA TRP A 365 8.44 17.62 -24.28
C TRP A 365 6.97 17.89 -24.61
N LEU A 366 6.48 19.06 -24.22
CA LEU A 366 5.14 19.52 -24.52
C LEU A 366 5.14 20.24 -25.87
N ARG A 367 4.51 19.66 -26.88
CA ARG A 367 4.41 20.20 -28.24
C ARG A 367 3.06 20.84 -28.48
N VAL A 368 3.05 22.07 -28.96
CA VAL A 368 1.84 22.75 -29.40
C VAL A 368 1.61 22.39 -30.87
N SER A 369 0.52 21.68 -31.15
CA SER A 369 0.11 21.27 -32.49
C SER A 369 -0.98 22.19 -33.02
N SER A 370 -0.98 22.38 -34.35
CA SER A 370 -2.03 23.18 -34.97
C SER A 370 -3.39 22.49 -34.88
N SER A 371 -4.48 23.25 -34.84
CA SER A 371 -5.86 22.74 -34.88
C SER A 371 -6.16 21.89 -36.12
N TYR A 372 -5.35 22.01 -37.18
CA TYR A 372 -5.47 21.22 -38.42
C TYR A 372 -4.61 19.95 -38.44
N ALA A 373 -3.64 19.80 -37.54
CA ALA A 373 -2.70 18.69 -37.54
C ALA A 373 -3.33 17.34 -37.14
N THR A 374 -4.48 17.37 -36.45
CA THR A 374 -5.27 16.16 -36.16
C THR A 374 -5.83 15.54 -37.45
N ASN A 375 -6.15 16.34 -38.47
CA ASN A 375 -6.67 15.85 -39.76
C ASN A 375 -5.60 15.29 -40.71
N TYR A 376 -4.33 15.65 -40.54
CA TYR A 376 -3.26 15.13 -41.43
C TYR A 376 -2.73 13.75 -41.02
N LEU A 377 -2.94 13.32 -39.77
CA LEU A 377 -2.81 11.90 -39.39
C LEU A 377 -3.89 11.03 -40.05
N PHE A 378 -5.06 11.59 -40.37
CA PHE A 378 -6.13 10.91 -41.12
C PHE A 378 -5.89 10.88 -42.64
N ALA A 379 -5.17 11.86 -43.20
CA ALA A 379 -5.01 11.95 -44.66
C ALA A 379 -3.94 11.02 -45.26
N PHE A 380 -2.94 10.59 -44.48
CA PHE A 380 -1.87 9.70 -44.99
C PHE A 380 -2.21 8.20 -44.95
N TYR A 381 -3.30 7.78 -44.31
CA TYR A 381 -3.72 6.36 -44.26
C TYR A 381 -4.77 5.97 -45.31
N TYR A 382 -5.23 6.90 -46.15
CA TYR A 382 -6.18 6.61 -47.25
C TYR A 382 -5.56 6.67 -48.66
N PHE A 383 -4.26 6.90 -48.77
CA PHE A 383 -3.51 6.79 -50.01
C PHE A 383 -2.19 6.06 -49.73
N PHE A 384 -2.24 4.73 -49.59
CA PHE A 384 -1.29 3.77 -50.15
C PHE A 384 -1.81 2.34 -49.99
#